data_AF-A0A7W7NTL8-F1
#
_entry.id   AF-A0A7W7NTL8-F1
#
_cell.length_a   1.000
_cell.length_b   1.000
_cell.length_c   1.000
_cell.angle_alpha   90.00
_cell.angle_beta   90.00
_cell.angle_gamma   90.00
#
_symmetry.space_group_name_H-M   'P 1'
#
loop_
_entity.id
_entity.type
_entity.pdbx_description
1 polymer ?
#
loop_
_entity_poly.entity_id
_entity_poly.type
_entity_poly.pdbx_seq_one_letter_code
_entity_poly.pdbx_strand_id
1 'polypeptide(L)'
;MIRILLAEDDRVMREYLTRALERSGYAVSAVDRGTAAMPLLEAERFDLLLTDIVMPEMDGIELAQKASEIAPDMRVMFITGFAAVTLKAGKQVPQAKVLSKPFHLRDLVLEVDRLFEAENAGFN
;
A
#
# COMPACT_ATOMS: atom_id res chain seq x y z
N MET A 1 12.16 9.25 7.59
CA MET A 1 11.73 9.15 6.17
C MET A 1 10.78 7.98 6.09
N ILE A 2 9.58 8.20 5.58
CA ILE A 2 8.54 7.16 5.52
C ILE A 2 8.90 6.13 4.43
N ARG A 3 8.81 4.84 4.78
CA ARG A 3 9.15 3.69 3.93
C ARG A 3 7.88 2.97 3.48
N ILE A 4 7.72 2.83 2.18
CA ILE A 4 6.56 2.22 1.53
C ILE A 4 6.99 0.90 0.89
N LEU A 5 6.30 -0.18 1.22
CA LEU A 5 6.34 -1.42 0.46
C LEU A 5 5.23 -1.39 -0.58
N LEU A 6 5.59 -1.35 -1.86
CA LEU A 6 4.67 -1.34 -2.99
C LEU A 6 4.58 -2.73 -3.62
N ALA A 7 3.39 -3.32 -3.69
CA ALA A 7 3.12 -4.55 -4.43
C ALA A 7 2.12 -4.29 -5.57
N GLU A 8 2.58 -4.40 -6.81
CA GLU A 8 1.78 -4.16 -8.02
C GLU A 8 2.37 -5.03 -9.14
N ASP A 9 1.57 -5.90 -9.76
CA ASP A 9 2.05 -6.85 -10.76
C ASP A 9 2.28 -6.21 -12.13
N ASP A 10 1.49 -5.18 -12.49
CA ASP A 10 1.74 -4.40 -13.69
C ASP A 10 3.03 -3.58 -13.55
N ARG A 11 4.03 -3.94 -14.38
CA ARG A 11 5.35 -3.32 -14.37
C ARG A 11 5.29 -1.80 -14.61
N VAL A 12 4.47 -1.36 -15.56
CA VAL A 12 4.42 0.04 -15.98
C VAL A 12 3.79 0.87 -14.87
N MET A 13 2.68 0.39 -14.29
CA MET A 13 2.04 1.00 -13.13
C MET A 13 3.02 1.04 -11.95
N ARG A 14 3.65 -0.08 -11.60
CA ARG A 14 4.62 -0.16 -10.51
C ARG A 14 5.74 0.88 -10.65
N GLU A 15 6.31 1.03 -11.85
CA GLU A 15 7.34 2.04 -12.14
C GLU A 15 6.79 3.48 -11.99
N TYR A 16 5.57 3.76 -12.46
CA TYR A 16 4.95 5.08 -12.32
C TYR A 16 4.65 5.45 -10.86
N LEU A 17 4.08 4.52 -10.10
CA LEU A 17 3.75 4.72 -8.69
C LEU A 17 5.02 4.93 -7.86
N THR A 18 6.03 4.09 -8.06
CA THR A 18 7.35 4.19 -7.40
C THR A 18 7.93 5.60 -7.60
N ARG A 19 8.05 6.03 -8.86
CA ARG A 19 8.63 7.35 -9.18
C ARG A 19 7.81 8.50 -8.62
N ALA A 20 6.48 8.39 -8.54
CA ALA A 20 5.62 9.43 -7.99
C ALA A 20 5.84 9.61 -6.49
N LEU A 21 5.89 8.49 -5.75
CA LEU A 21 6.10 8.48 -4.31
C LEU A 21 7.52 8.92 -3.94
N GLU A 22 8.54 8.43 -4.66
CA GLU A 22 9.93 8.86 -4.44
C GLU A 22 10.13 10.36 -4.65
N ARG A 23 9.52 10.93 -5.70
CA ARG A 23 9.54 12.39 -5.92
C ARG A 23 8.85 13.18 -4.81
N SER A 24 7.96 12.54 -4.06
CA SER A 24 7.29 13.14 -2.90
C SER A 24 8.06 12.95 -1.59
N GLY A 25 9.26 12.35 -1.62
CA GLY A 25 10.14 12.19 -0.46
C GLY A 25 9.98 10.87 0.30
N TYR A 26 9.22 9.92 -0.25
CA TYR A 26 9.07 8.57 0.31
C TYR A 26 10.20 7.65 -0.15
N ALA A 27 10.62 6.71 0.71
CA ALA A 27 11.46 5.60 0.30
C ALA A 27 10.57 4.43 -0.14
N VAL A 28 10.75 3.90 -1.36
CA VAL A 28 9.89 2.86 -1.91
C VAL A 28 10.69 1.57 -2.15
N SER A 29 10.18 0.46 -1.65
CA SER A 29 10.60 -0.88 -2.07
C SER A 29 9.46 -1.50 -2.86
N ALA A 30 9.70 -1.80 -4.14
CA ALA A 30 8.65 -2.25 -5.05
C ALA A 30 8.86 -3.71 -5.45
N VAL A 31 7.78 -4.50 -5.37
CA VAL A 31 7.73 -5.90 -5.78
C VAL A 31 6.58 -6.13 -6.76
N ASP A 32 6.68 -7.21 -7.54
CA ASP A 32 5.72 -7.53 -8.61
C ASP A 32 4.65 -8.54 -8.21
N ARG A 33 4.64 -9.02 -6.96
CA ARG A 33 3.65 -9.96 -6.43
C ARG A 33 3.68 -10.01 -4.91
N GLY A 34 2.61 -10.50 -4.29
CA GLY A 34 2.51 -10.57 -2.82
C GLY A 34 3.53 -11.52 -2.17
N THR A 35 3.86 -12.63 -2.82
CA THR A 35 4.86 -13.59 -2.28
C THR A 35 6.26 -12.99 -2.18
N ALA A 36 6.61 -12.01 -3.02
CA ALA A 36 7.88 -11.30 -2.96
C ALA A 36 7.92 -10.20 -1.88
N ALA A 37 6.77 -9.74 -1.40
CA ALA A 37 6.68 -8.78 -0.30
C ALA A 37 6.99 -9.41 1.07
N MET A 38 6.65 -10.68 1.26
CA MET A 38 6.77 -11.37 2.56
C MET A 38 8.19 -11.37 3.13
N PRO A 39 9.25 -11.75 2.39
CA PRO A 39 10.61 -11.72 2.93
C PRO A 39 11.07 -10.31 3.32
N LEU A 40 10.58 -9.28 2.62
CA LEU A 40 10.90 -7.89 2.95
C LEU A 40 10.20 -7.46 4.25
N LEU A 41 8.93 -7.83 4.44
CA LEU A 41 8.19 -7.57 5.67
C LEU A 41 8.83 -8.24 6.90
N GLU A 42 9.43 -9.42 6.72
CA GLU A 42 10.12 -10.13 7.80
C GLU A 42 11.50 -9.54 8.10
N ALA A 43 12.20 -9.03 7.09
CA ALA A 43 13.58 -8.55 7.22
C ALA A 43 13.67 -7.06 7.60
N GLU A 44 12.67 -6.26 7.26
CA GLU A 44 12.73 -4.80 7.30
C GLU A 44 11.45 -4.18 7.85
N ARG A 45 11.56 -2.96 8.37
CA ARG A 45 10.39 -2.16 8.78
C ARG A 45 9.90 -1.27 7.66
N PHE A 46 8.58 -1.28 7.46
CA PHE A 46 7.84 -0.39 6.56
C PHE A 46 6.73 0.32 7.33
N ASP A 47 6.41 1.54 6.89
CA ASP A 47 5.38 2.38 7.51
C ASP A 47 4.02 2.23 6.78
N LEU A 48 4.06 1.87 5.48
CA LEU A 48 2.90 1.65 4.64
C LEU A 48 3.11 0.44 3.73
N LEU A 49 2.13 -0.47 3.73
CA LEU A 49 1.89 -1.39 2.63
C LEU A 49 0.92 -0.74 1.63
N LEU A 50 1.39 -0.53 0.40
CA LEU A 50 0.59 -0.07 -0.72
C LEU A 50 0.48 -1.21 -1.74
N THR A 51 -0.71 -1.77 -1.95
CA THR A 51 -0.84 -3.01 -2.74
C THR A 51 -2.05 -2.99 -3.67
N ASP A 52 -1.92 -3.54 -4.89
CA ASP A 52 -3.10 -4.01 -5.62
C ASP A 52 -3.72 -5.19 -4.87
N ILE A 53 -5.03 -5.34 -4.98
CA ILE A 53 -5.75 -6.51 -4.48
C ILE A 53 -5.59 -7.67 -5.45
N VAL A 54 -5.73 -7.44 -6.74
CA VAL A 54 -5.72 -8.54 -7.73
C VAL A 54 -4.29 -8.76 -8.19
N MET A 55 -3.65 -9.79 -7.64
CA MET A 55 -2.29 -10.18 -7.98
C MET A 55 -2.20 -11.72 -8.08
N PRO A 56 -1.25 -12.27 -8.85
CA PRO A 56 -1.00 -13.70 -8.91
C PRO A 56 -0.41 -14.22 -7.58
N GLU A 57 -0.59 -15.52 -7.34
CA GLU A 57 -0.08 -16.29 -6.19
C GLU A 57 -0.68 -15.88 -4.83
N MET A 58 -0.47 -14.64 -4.41
CA MET A 58 -0.98 -14.06 -3.17
C MET A 58 -1.66 -12.73 -3.50
N ASP A 59 -2.96 -12.66 -3.19
CA ASP A 59 -3.75 -11.46 -3.40
C ASP A 59 -3.40 -10.38 -2.35
N GLY A 60 -3.71 -9.12 -2.65
CA GLY A 60 -3.35 -8.02 -1.75
C GLY A 60 -4.05 -8.07 -0.39
N ILE A 61 -5.24 -8.67 -0.31
CA ILE A 61 -5.98 -8.79 0.95
C ILE A 61 -5.26 -9.80 1.85
N GLU A 62 -4.87 -10.95 1.30
CA GLU A 62 -4.08 -11.95 2.02
C GLU A 62 -2.73 -11.37 2.46
N LEU A 63 -2.04 -10.65 1.57
CA LEU A 63 -0.79 -9.96 1.91
C LEU A 63 -0.98 -8.98 3.07
N ALA A 64 -2.03 -8.17 3.02
CA ALA A 64 -2.32 -7.21 4.08
C ALA A 64 -2.64 -7.87 5.43
N GLN A 65 -3.35 -9.00 5.42
CA GLN A 65 -3.62 -9.77 6.64
C GLN A 65 -2.32 -10.26 7.28
N LYS A 66 -1.45 -10.91 6.49
CA LYS A 66 -0.14 -11.38 6.97
C LYS A 66 0.73 -10.22 7.44
N ALA A 67 0.70 -9.11 6.71
CA ALA A 67 1.43 -7.91 7.06
C ALA A 67 0.98 -7.30 8.40
N SER A 68 -0.32 -7.30 8.71
CA SER A 68 -0.85 -6.85 10.00
C SER A 68 -0.46 -7.76 11.16
N GLU A 69 -0.21 -9.05 10.92
CA GLU A 69 0.31 -9.97 11.94
C GLU A 69 1.80 -9.69 12.25
N ILE A 70 2.60 -9.35 11.22
CA ILE A 70 4.03 -9.09 11.34
C ILE A 70 4.31 -7.67 11.87
N ALA A 71 3.58 -6.68 11.37
CA ALA A 71 3.76 -5.27 11.67
C ALA A 71 2.40 -4.59 11.96
N PRO A 72 1.86 -4.73 13.19
CA PRO A 72 0.54 -4.21 13.56
C PRO A 72 0.37 -2.69 13.40
N ASP A 73 1.47 -1.93 13.53
CA ASP A 73 1.47 -0.46 13.38
C ASP A 73 1.59 0.00 11.92
N MET A 74 1.84 -0.93 10.99
CA MET A 74 1.98 -0.60 9.58
C MET A 74 0.61 -0.28 8.96
N ARG A 75 0.54 0.85 8.27
CA ARG A 75 -0.68 1.24 7.55
C ARG A 75 -0.86 0.37 6.32
N VAL A 76 -2.11 0.20 5.90
CA VAL A 76 -2.46 -0.51 4.66
C VAL A 76 -3.28 0.40 3.77
N MET A 77 -2.91 0.46 2.50
CA MET A 77 -3.68 1.11 1.45
C MET A 77 -3.77 0.21 0.23
N PHE A 78 -5.00 -0.05 -0.22
CA PHE A 78 -5.28 -0.80 -1.43
C PHE A 78 -5.42 0.12 -2.64
N ILE A 79 -4.88 -0.31 -3.77
CA ILE A 79 -5.09 0.31 -5.09
C ILE A 79 -5.76 -0.71 -6.02
N THR A 80 -7.05 -0.60 -6.31
CA THR A 80 -7.73 -1.64 -7.10
C THR A 80 -8.67 -1.07 -8.15
N GLY A 81 -8.74 -1.69 -9.33
CA GLY A 81 -9.77 -1.41 -10.34
C GLY A 81 -11.08 -2.19 -10.13
N PHE A 82 -11.11 -3.12 -9.18
CA PHE A 82 -12.21 -4.05 -9.00
C PHE A 82 -13.08 -3.62 -7.83
N ALA A 83 -14.13 -2.85 -8.10
CA ALA A 83 -15.04 -2.36 -7.06
C ALA A 83 -15.64 -3.48 -6.17
N ALA A 84 -15.85 -4.68 -6.73
CA ALA A 84 -16.38 -5.82 -6.00
C ALA A 84 -15.49 -6.29 -4.85
N VAL A 85 -14.17 -6.12 -4.93
CA VAL A 85 -13.24 -6.58 -3.89
C VAL A 85 -13.01 -5.53 -2.79
N THR A 86 -13.37 -4.26 -3.02
CA THR A 86 -13.26 -3.18 -2.03
C THR A 86 -14.05 -3.48 -0.75
N LEU A 87 -15.26 -4.04 -0.88
CA LEU A 87 -16.07 -4.43 0.30
C LEU A 87 -15.43 -5.58 1.08
N LYS A 88 -14.78 -6.53 0.39
CA LYS A 88 -14.04 -7.64 1.04
C LYS A 88 -12.85 -7.08 1.79
N ALA A 89 -12.07 -6.20 1.17
CA ALA A 89 -10.93 -5.52 1.78
C ALA A 89 -11.34 -4.77 3.06
N GLY A 90 -12.38 -3.94 3.01
CA GLY A 90 -12.85 -3.20 4.20
C GLY A 90 -13.42 -4.09 5.31
N LYS A 91 -13.88 -5.31 5.01
CA LYS A 91 -14.31 -6.27 6.05
C LYS A 91 -13.12 -6.99 6.70
N GLN A 92 -12.10 -7.33 5.91
CA GLN A 92 -10.97 -8.13 6.35
C GLN A 92 -9.85 -7.27 6.96
N VAL A 93 -9.68 -6.05 6.46
CA VAL A 93 -8.70 -5.07 6.93
C VAL A 93 -9.43 -3.73 7.14
N PRO A 94 -10.16 -3.56 8.26
CA PRO A 94 -11.09 -2.45 8.44
C PRO A 94 -10.46 -1.06 8.44
N GLN A 95 -9.19 -0.96 8.83
CA GLN A 95 -8.46 0.30 8.87
C GLN A 95 -7.77 0.62 7.53
N ALA A 96 -7.82 -0.30 6.56
CA ALA A 96 -7.18 -0.07 5.28
C ALA A 96 -7.91 1.02 4.48
N LYS A 97 -7.12 1.93 3.92
CA LYS A 97 -7.61 2.88 2.92
C LYS A 97 -7.74 2.19 1.57
N VAL A 98 -8.67 2.64 0.73
CA VAL A 98 -8.82 2.15 -0.64
C VAL A 98 -8.82 3.32 -1.62
N LEU A 99 -8.02 3.20 -2.68
CA LEU A 99 -8.01 4.06 -3.84
C LEU A 99 -8.42 3.24 -5.08
N SER A 100 -9.46 3.67 -5.77
CA SER A 100 -9.98 2.97 -6.94
C SER A 100 -9.25 3.39 -8.21
N LYS A 101 -8.89 2.44 -9.08
CA LYS A 101 -8.48 2.69 -10.47
C LYS A 101 -9.74 3.04 -11.31
N PRO A 102 -9.67 3.98 -12.27
CA PRO A 102 -8.54 4.86 -12.57
C PRO A 102 -8.40 6.02 -11.57
N PHE A 103 -7.16 6.47 -11.34
CA PHE A 103 -6.84 7.62 -10.50
C PHE A 103 -5.69 8.43 -11.11
N HIS A 104 -5.50 9.68 -10.69
CA HIS A 104 -4.28 10.43 -11.03
C HIS A 104 -3.18 10.19 -9.99
N LEU A 105 -1.90 10.18 -10.42
CA LEU A 105 -0.76 10.01 -9.51
C LEU A 105 -0.73 11.05 -8.39
N ARG A 106 -1.25 12.26 -8.64
CA ARG A 106 -1.40 13.29 -7.61
C ARG A 106 -2.37 12.86 -6.52
N ASP A 107 -3.47 12.21 -6.87
CA ASP A 107 -4.47 11.75 -5.90
C ASP A 107 -3.89 10.66 -5.01
N LEU A 108 -3.10 9.74 -5.58
CA LEU A 108 -2.35 8.75 -4.81
C LEU A 108 -1.44 9.41 -3.76
N VAL A 109 -0.60 10.35 -4.19
CA VAL A 109 0.34 11.04 -3.29
C VAL A 109 -0.41 11.76 -2.18
N LEU A 110 -1.50 12.48 -2.51
CA LEU A 110 -2.32 13.18 -1.51
C LEU A 110 -2.96 12.23 -0.50
N GLU A 111 -3.42 11.04 -0.90
CA GLU A 111 -3.96 10.07 0.03
C GLU A 111 -2.87 9.48 0.95
N VAL A 112 -1.65 9.25 0.41
CA VAL A 112 -0.50 8.82 1.22
C VAL A 112 -0.09 9.91 2.20
N ASP A 113 0.00 11.17 1.77
CA ASP A 113 0.31 12.31 2.65
C ASP A 113 -0.70 12.39 3.80
N ARG A 114 -2.01 12.31 3.50
CA ARG A 114 -3.06 12.34 4.54
C ARG A 114 -2.96 11.21 5.55
N LEU A 115 -2.52 10.01 5.14
CA LEU A 115 -2.32 8.88 6.06
C LEU A 115 -1.27 9.17 7.13
N PHE A 116 -0.30 10.04 6.84
CA PHE A 116 0.81 10.40 7.72
C PHE A 116 0.69 11.80 8.33
N GLU A 117 -0.07 12.72 7.72
CA GLU A 117 -0.38 14.03 8.29
C GLU A 117 -1.34 13.96 9.49
N ALA A 118 -2.24 12.96 9.51
CA ALA A 118 -3.24 12.81 10.57
C ALA A 118 -2.64 12.62 11.99
N GLU A 119 -1.34 12.31 12.10
CA GLU A 119 -0.63 12.18 13.37
C GLU A 119 -0.02 13.50 13.89
N ASN A 120 0.21 14.50 13.02
CA ASN A 120 0.82 15.78 13.42
C ASN A 120 -0.21 16.83 13.89
N ALA A 121 -1.50 16.60 13.67
CA ALA A 121 -2.57 17.52 14.08
C ALA A 121 -3.09 17.26 15.51
N GLY A 122 -2.52 16.28 16.22
CA GLY A 122 -3.02 15.79 17.52
C GLY A 122 -2.33 16.32 18.77
N PHE A 123 -1.36 17.24 18.66
CA PHE A 123 -0.74 17.90 19.82
C PHE A 123 -0.31 19.33 19.48
N ASN A 124 -1.20 20.29 19.73
CA ASN A 124 -0.81 21.64 20.14
C ASN A 124 -1.89 22.19 21.09
#